data_AF-A0A962M6P9-F1
#
_entry.id   AF-A0A962M6P9-F1
#
_cell.length_a   1.000
_cell.length_b   1.000
_cell.length_c   1.000
_cell.angle_alpha   90.00
_cell.angle_beta   90.00
_cell.angle_gamma   90.00
#
_symmetry.space_group_name_H-M   'P 1'
#
loop_
_entity.id
_entity.type
_entity.pdbx_description
1 polymer ?
#
loop_
_entity_poly.entity_id
_entity_poly.type
_entity_poly.pdbx_seq_one_letter_code
_entity_poly.pdbx_strand_id
1 'polypeptide(L)'
;MALEFTEILTLPVYQKDTHEIVEMRVSRDSLYRYYVRIGKSYYDTLDEVWRPTKDGATIPLNIETGQTLLKALTALISIAESRGIIDAGFAESVNFRV
;
A
#
# COMPACT_ATOMS: atom_id res chain seq x y z
N MET A 1 17.59 -22.96 -0.14
CA MET A 1 16.47 -22.67 -1.05
C MET A 1 16.15 -21.19 -0.88
N ALA A 2 16.26 -20.38 -1.93
CA ALA A 2 15.92 -18.96 -1.84
C ALA A 2 14.40 -18.83 -1.60
N LEU A 3 14.00 -17.89 -0.74
CA LEU A 3 12.59 -17.53 -0.63
C LEU A 3 12.20 -16.81 -1.93
N GLU A 4 11.34 -17.42 -2.73
CA GLU A 4 10.69 -16.76 -3.85
C GLU A 4 9.49 -15.95 -3.34
N PHE A 5 9.37 -14.72 -3.81
CA PHE A 5 8.25 -13.84 -3.53
C PHE A 5 7.39 -13.69 -4.77
N THR A 6 6.09 -13.89 -4.61
CA THR A 6 5.08 -13.54 -5.63
C THR A 6 4.47 -12.20 -5.26
N GLU A 7 4.58 -11.23 -6.17
CA GLU A 7 3.85 -9.97 -6.04
C GLU A 7 2.36 -10.20 -6.32
N ILE A 8 1.50 -9.69 -5.45
CA ILE A 8 0.05 -9.86 -5.52
C ILE A 8 -0.61 -8.56 -5.97
N LEU A 9 -0.15 -7.43 -5.42
CA LEU A 9 -0.76 -6.13 -5.63
C LEU A 9 0.30 -5.04 -5.48
N THR A 10 0.26 -4.05 -6.35
CA THR A 10 1.05 -2.83 -6.25
C THR A 10 0.12 -1.63 -6.42
N LEU A 11 0.17 -0.70 -5.46
CA LEU A 11 -0.66 0.49 -5.43
C LEU A 11 0.22 1.74 -5.25
N PRO A 12 0.13 2.73 -6.14
CA PRO A 12 0.82 3.99 -5.94
C PRO A 12 0.23 4.74 -4.74
N VAL A 13 1.09 5.25 -3.86
CA VAL A 13 0.70 6.05 -2.68
C VAL A 13 0.92 7.53 -2.95
N TYR A 14 2.09 7.87 -3.50
CA TYR A 14 2.48 9.23 -3.80
C TYR A 14 3.49 9.24 -4.93
N GLN A 15 3.30 10.10 -5.92
CA GLN A 15 4.27 10.31 -6.99
C GLN A 15 4.97 11.65 -6.78
N LYS A 16 6.30 11.61 -6.65
CA LYS A 16 7.11 12.82 -6.48
C LYS A 16 7.41 13.49 -7.80
N ASP A 17 7.84 12.68 -8.78
CA ASP A 17 8.15 13.11 -10.15
C ASP A 17 8.00 11.93 -11.13
N THR A 18 8.48 12.08 -12.37
CA THR A 18 8.37 11.04 -13.41
C THR A 18 9.29 9.83 -13.18
N HIS A 19 10.20 9.88 -12.21
CA HIS A 19 11.23 8.86 -11.97
C HIS A 19 11.17 8.26 -10.56
N GLU A 20 10.49 8.91 -9.61
CA GLU A 20 10.35 8.45 -8.21
C GLU A 20 8.89 8.41 -7.77
N ILE A 21 8.45 7.22 -7.33
CA ILE A 21 7.14 6.98 -6.72
C ILE A 21 7.30 6.29 -5.37
N VAL A 22 6.42 6.60 -4.42
CA VAL A 22 6.19 5.80 -3.22
C VAL A 22 4.98 4.93 -3.47
N GLU A 23 5.13 3.63 -3.25
CA GLU A 23 4.06 2.66 -3.49
C GLU A 23 3.97 1.63 -2.37
N MET A 24 2.79 1.05 -2.26
CA MET A 24 2.50 -0.09 -1.41
C MET A 24 2.52 -1.35 -2.26
N ARG A 25 3.35 -2.33 -1.90
CA ARG A 25 3.38 -3.66 -2.52
C ARG A 25 2.92 -4.71 -1.53
N VAL A 26 1.98 -5.56 -1.93
CA VAL A 26 1.61 -6.78 -1.21
C VAL A 26 2.23 -7.95 -1.94
N SER A 27 2.95 -8.79 -1.21
CA SER A 27 3.59 -9.99 -1.74
C SER A 27 3.35 -11.16 -0.81
N ARG A 28 3.56 -12.38 -1.32
CA ARG A 28 3.62 -13.59 -0.51
C ARG A 28 4.88 -14.37 -0.83
N ASP A 29 5.39 -15.09 0.16
CA ASP A 29 6.45 -16.07 -0.07
C ASP A 29 5.91 -17.45 -0.49
N SER A 30 6.82 -18.37 -0.79
CA SER A 30 6.50 -19.78 -1.10
C SER A 30 5.85 -20.57 0.04
N LEU A 31 5.84 -20.02 1.27
CA LEU A 31 5.17 -20.58 2.45
C LEU A 31 3.82 -19.90 2.72
N TYR A 32 3.29 -19.12 1.78
CA TYR A 32 2.03 -18.39 1.90
C TYR A 32 1.99 -17.36 3.04
N ARG A 33 3.15 -16.85 3.46
CA ARG A 33 3.22 -15.70 4.38
C ARG A 33 3.14 -14.43 3.57
N TYR A 34 2.23 -13.54 3.95
CA TYR A 34 2.01 -12.28 3.27
C TYR A 34 2.87 -11.17 3.90
N TYR A 35 3.24 -10.21 3.06
CA TYR A 35 4.03 -9.05 3.44
C TYR A 35 3.48 -7.82 2.74
N VAL A 36 3.51 -6.69 3.44
CA VAL A 36 3.27 -5.38 2.84
C VAL A 36 4.53 -4.55 2.95
N ARG A 37 4.95 -3.98 1.83
CA ARG A 37 6.04 -3.01 1.73
C ARG A 37 5.47 -1.66 1.39
N ILE A 38 5.87 -0.62 2.09
CA ILE A 38 5.68 0.77 1.67
C ILE A 38 7.07 1.37 1.45
N GLY A 39 7.36 1.86 0.25
CA GLY A 39 8.69 2.38 -0.04
C GLY A 39 8.81 2.95 -1.44
N LYS A 40 9.96 3.56 -1.70
CA LYS A 40 10.27 4.19 -2.99
C LYS A 40 10.52 3.14 -4.07
N SER A 41 10.11 3.50 -5.27
CA SER A 41 10.38 2.76 -6.48
C SER A 41 10.82 3.72 -7.56
N TYR A 42 11.72 3.24 -8.41
CA TYR A 42 12.23 4.00 -9.54
C TYR A 42 11.69 3.43 -10.84
N TYR A 43 11.56 4.29 -11.84
CA TYR A 43 11.18 3.86 -13.18
C TYR A 43 12.42 3.33 -13.92
N ASP A 44 12.41 2.04 -14.26
CA ASP A 44 13.43 1.45 -15.11
C ASP A 44 13.06 1.73 -16.58
N THR A 45 13.85 2.57 -17.22
CA THR A 45 13.61 3.01 -18.60
C THR A 45 13.92 1.93 -19.64
N LEU A 46 14.66 0.88 -19.29
CA LEU A 46 14.98 -0.21 -20.23
C LEU A 46 13.81 -1.18 -20.36
N ASP A 47 13.21 -1.53 -19.22
CA ASP A 47 12.12 -2.51 -19.15
C ASP A 47 10.73 -1.84 -19.01
N GLU A 48 10.68 -0.50 -18.98
CA GLU A 48 9.48 0.32 -18.83
C GLU A 48 8.62 -0.02 -17.59
N VAL A 49 9.27 -0.42 -16.49
CA VAL A 49 8.61 -0.90 -15.27
C VAL A 49 9.10 -0.19 -14.01
N TRP A 50 8.22 -0.08 -13.00
CA TRP A 50 8.58 0.40 -11.67
C TRP A 50 9.28 -0.69 -10.85
N ARG A 51 10.48 -0.38 -10.36
CA ARG A 51 11.30 -1.30 -9.56
C ARG A 51 11.46 -0.81 -8.12
N PRO A 52 11.28 -1.69 -7.12
CA PRO A 52 11.40 -1.29 -5.72
C PRO A 52 12.85 -1.01 -5.35
N THR A 53 13.06 0.07 -4.59
CA THR A 53 14.35 0.38 -4.00
C THR A 53 14.49 -0.23 -2.60
N LYS A 54 15.69 -0.10 -2.01
CA LYS A 54 15.93 -0.43 -0.59
C LYS A 54 15.35 0.60 0.38
N ASP A 55 14.93 1.78 -0.11
CA ASP A 55 14.30 2.81 0.70
C ASP A 55 12.82 2.48 0.90
N GLY A 56 12.49 1.96 2.08
CA GLY A 56 11.15 1.53 2.44
C GLY A 56 11.14 0.66 3.67
N ALA A 57 9.94 0.32 4.13
CA ALA A 57 9.71 -0.61 5.21
C ALA A 57 8.83 -1.76 4.73
N THR A 58 9.20 -2.98 5.11
CA THR A 58 8.41 -4.19 4.86
C THR A 58 8.00 -4.78 6.19
N ILE A 59 6.73 -5.09 6.34
CA ILE A 59 6.18 -5.76 7.52
C ILE A 59 5.44 -7.04 7.10
N PRO A 60 5.41 -8.07 7.96
CA PRO A 60 4.49 -9.19 7.78
C PRO A 60 3.05 -8.68 7.75
N LEU A 61 2.23 -9.26 6.89
CA LEU A 61 0.79 -9.02 6.81
C LEU A 61 0.06 -10.24 7.37
N ASN A 62 -0.24 -10.18 8.66
CA ASN A 62 -1.01 -11.15 9.42
C ASN A 62 -2.27 -10.48 10.00
N ILE A 63 -3.07 -11.20 10.78
CA ILE A 63 -4.33 -10.67 11.34
C ILE A 63 -4.06 -9.42 12.21
N GLU A 64 -3.04 -9.44 13.06
CA GLU A 64 -2.74 -8.33 13.99
C GLU A 64 -2.28 -7.07 13.25
N THR A 65 -1.34 -7.21 12.33
CA THR A 65 -0.84 -6.11 11.49
C THR A 65 -1.94 -5.60 10.56
N GLY A 66 -2.76 -6.50 9.99
CA GLY A 66 -3.94 -6.14 9.20
C GLY A 66 -4.96 -5.32 9.99
N GLN A 67 -5.28 -5.73 11.22
CA GLN A 67 -6.14 -4.95 12.12
C GLN A 67 -5.56 -3.57 12.43
N THR A 68 -4.24 -3.48 12.62
CA THR A 68 -3.56 -2.21 12.89
C THR A 68 -3.59 -1.28 11.67
N LEU A 69 -3.36 -1.81 10.48
CA LEU A 69 -3.46 -1.06 9.22
C LEU A 69 -4.89 -0.56 8.97
N LEU A 70 -5.90 -1.40 9.22
CA LEU A 70 -7.32 -1.00 9.11
C LEU A 70 -7.67 0.11 10.10
N LYS A 71 -7.22 0.01 11.36
CA LYS A 71 -7.41 1.07 12.36
C LYS A 71 -6.77 2.39 11.90
N ALA A 72 -5.53 2.33 11.39
CA ALA A 72 -4.83 3.51 10.88
C ALA A 72 -5.56 4.13 9.68
N LEU A 73 -6.02 3.31 8.74
CA LEU A 73 -6.77 3.75 7.57
C LEU A 73 -8.07 4.46 7.99
N THR A 74 -8.87 3.86 8.87
CA THR A 74 -10.13 4.47 9.35
C THR A 74 -9.87 5.79 10.08
N ALA A 75 -8.78 5.87 10.86
CA ALA A 75 -8.38 7.12 11.50
C ALA A 75 -8.01 8.22 10.50
N LEU A 76 -7.24 7.87 9.45
CA LEU A 76 -6.88 8.81 8.38
C LEU A 76 -8.11 9.31 7.62
N ILE A 77 -9.05 8.42 7.30
CA ILE A 77 -10.33 8.78 6.66
C ILE A 77 -11.11 9.75 7.55
N SER A 78 -11.21 9.48 8.85
CA SER A 78 -11.91 10.35 9.80
C SER A 78 -11.27 11.74 9.89
N ILE A 79 -9.93 11.81 9.88
CA ILE A 79 -9.20 13.07 9.86
C ILE A 79 -9.45 13.82 8.56
N ALA A 80 -9.41 13.14 7.42
CA ALA A 80 -9.66 13.73 6.11
C ALA A 80 -11.08 14.33 6.02
N GLU A 81 -12.08 13.60 6.55
CA GLU A 81 -13.47 14.08 6.63
C GLU A 81 -13.58 15.33 7.50
N SER A 82 -13.03 15.30 8.71
CA SER A 82 -13.07 16.45 9.64
C SER A 82 -12.40 17.72 9.10
N ARG A 83 -11.52 17.57 8.12
CA ARG A 83 -10.80 18.66 7.43
C ARG A 83 -11.45 19.08 6.11
N GLY A 84 -12.56 18.45 5.73
CA GLY A 84 -13.23 18.68 4.45
C GLY A 84 -12.39 18.28 3.23
N ILE A 85 -11.44 17.36 3.39
CA ILE A 85 -10.60 16.85 2.30
C ILE A 85 -11.38 15.83 1.45
N ILE A 86 -12.32 15.11 2.08
CA ILE A 86 -13.24 14.19 1.40
C ILE A 86 -14.69 14.69 1.57
N ASP A 87 -15.42 14.69 0.47
CA ASP A 87 -16.76 15.28 0.33
C ASP A 87 -17.84 14.40 0.97
N ALA A 88 -19.03 14.99 1.24
CA ALA A 88 -20.18 14.27 1.77
C ALA A 88 -20.62 13.05 0.92
N GLY A 89 -20.36 13.06 -0.39
CA GLY A 89 -20.64 11.91 -1.27
C GLY A 89 -19.79 10.67 -0.95
N PHE A 90 -18.61 10.85 -0.33
CA PHE A 90 -17.84 9.72 0.18
C PHE A 90 -18.56 9.03 1.34
N ALA A 91 -19.16 9.80 2.26
CA ALA A 91 -19.93 9.25 3.36
C ALA A 91 -21.13 8.40 2.87
N GLU A 92 -21.77 8.80 1.76
CA GLU A 92 -22.82 8.00 1.11
C GLU A 92 -22.28 6.69 0.52
N SER A 93 -21.06 6.70 -0.03
CA SER A 93 -20.43 5.52 -0.64
C SER A 93 -19.89 4.49 0.37
N VAL A 94 -19.58 4.90 1.61
CA VAL A 94 -19.04 4.04 2.68
C VAL A 94 -20.15 3.43 3.55
N ASN A 95 -21.38 3.35 3.04
CA ASN A 95 -22.48 2.73 3.75
C ASN A 95 -22.27 1.21 3.81
N PHE A 96 -21.61 0.73 4.87
CA PHE A 96 -21.53 -0.69 5.24
C PHE A 96 -22.93 -1.18 5.63
N ARG A 97 -23.79 -1.42 4.64
CA ARG A 97 -24.96 -2.25 4.81
C ARG A 97 -24.48 -3.69 4.91
N VAL A 98 -24.30 -4.14 6.15
CA VAL A 98 -24.22 -5.56 6.50
C VAL A 98 -25.63 -6.11 6.65
#